data_AF-A0A2E7CYX5-F1
#
_entry.id   AF-A0A2E7CYX5-F1
#
_cell.length_a   1.000
_cell.length_b   1.000
_cell.length_c   1.000
_cell.angle_alpha   90.00
_cell.angle_beta   90.00
_cell.angle_gamma   90.00
#
_symmetry.space_group_name_H-M   'P 1'
#
loop_
_entity.id
_entity.type
_entity.pdbx_description
1 polymer ?
#
loop_
_entity_poly.entity_id
_entity_poly.type
_entity_poly.pdbx_seq_one_letter_code
_entity_poly.pdbx_strand_id
1 'polypeptide(L)'
;MAVCVSNVQAQDSVRLNEGYSNVFGGREVKVQIAASSKENKRRLIRWSHMANDRTLSNGEVDVDFRVNQSQSLSVKLRIPSVKPGVIFGTKLLASIGDPQQSDVLAKTEAPIWIFHEDPFYGHGEWLKSLKIAVYDPDGATVEFLTEAGVPFDRIRNLAALEKFEQCTLIVGEGASLKRNQSLPKVVEQLAAKGARILWLAPAATGRFGVSTDGNKVSPESLSFHRNGIITRLDKRLDAHRWLTDIDPVIRHFSHRSFRNRLVLEFSDEPTGWPWHNVSYENGGELVYCGFGIVKHWESSPTPRFLLLRILQHLNKTSDGEPSRQENR
;
A
#
# COMPACT_ATOMS: atom_id res chain seq x y z
N MET A 1 16.95 4.54 43.39
CA MET A 1 16.84 3.48 42.38
C MET A 1 17.88 3.73 41.31
N ALA A 2 18.98 2.98 41.33
CA ALA A 2 20.01 3.07 40.30
C ALA A 2 19.55 2.28 39.07
N VAL A 3 19.39 2.95 37.93
CA VAL A 3 19.14 2.28 36.66
C VAL A 3 20.47 1.68 36.21
N CYS A 4 20.58 0.35 36.27
CA CYS A 4 21.65 -0.37 35.61
C CYS A 4 21.54 -0.11 34.09
N VAL A 5 22.41 0.76 33.58
CA VAL A 5 22.66 0.85 32.14
C VAL A 5 23.46 -0.39 31.78
N SER A 6 22.77 -1.43 31.31
CA SER A 6 23.42 -2.58 30.72
C SER A 6 24.23 -2.10 29.51
N ASN A 7 25.56 -2.22 29.57
CA ASN A 7 26.44 -2.01 28.42
C ASN A 7 26.02 -2.98 27.31
N VAL A 8 25.32 -2.47 26.31
CA VAL A 8 25.07 -3.21 25.07
C VAL A 8 26.42 -3.38 24.40
N GLN A 9 26.97 -4.60 24.43
CA GLN A 9 28.20 -4.91 23.70
C GLN A 9 27.97 -4.65 22.22
N ALA A 10 28.85 -3.86 21.61
CA ALA A 10 28.83 -3.64 20.17
C ALA A 10 29.00 -4.99 19.46
N GLN A 11 28.09 -5.30 18.54
CA GLN A 11 28.13 -6.49 17.70
C GLN A 11 28.25 -6.08 16.23
N ASP A 12 28.90 -6.94 15.44
CA ASP A 12 28.88 -6.80 13.99
C ASP A 12 27.45 -6.96 13.52
N SER A 13 27.00 -6.07 12.63
CA SER A 13 25.63 -6.12 12.12
C SER A 13 25.59 -5.71 10.67
N VAL A 14 24.64 -6.27 9.94
CA VAL A 14 24.29 -5.89 8.57
C VAL A 14 22.78 -5.87 8.44
N ARG A 15 22.24 -4.81 7.85
CA ARG A 15 20.80 -4.59 7.67
C ARG A 15 20.56 -3.97 6.31
N LEU A 16 19.41 -4.25 5.74
CA LEU A 16 18.90 -3.53 4.58
C LEU A 16 18.09 -2.35 5.11
N ASN A 17 18.47 -1.14 4.71
CA ASN A 17 17.84 0.10 5.18
C ASN A 17 16.55 0.43 4.44
N GLU A 18 16.29 -0.25 3.33
CA GLU A 18 15.05 -0.04 2.58
C GLU A 18 13.88 -0.67 3.33
N GLY A 19 12.84 0.14 3.56
CA GLY A 19 11.56 -0.34 4.11
C GLY A 19 10.60 -0.85 3.05
N TYR A 20 11.07 -1.03 1.81
CA TYR A 20 10.30 -1.55 0.69
C TYR A 20 10.87 -2.89 0.21
N SER A 21 10.00 -3.75 -0.29
CA SER A 21 10.27 -5.10 -0.76
C SER A 21 9.69 -5.37 -2.14
N ASN A 22 9.05 -4.39 -2.80
CA ASN A 22 8.55 -4.54 -4.16
C ASN A 22 9.13 -3.55 -5.17
N VAL A 23 9.32 -4.04 -6.40
CA VAL A 23 9.95 -3.31 -7.51
C VAL A 23 9.30 -3.70 -8.84
N PHE A 24 9.36 -2.84 -9.85
CA PHE A 24 8.97 -3.20 -11.21
C PHE A 24 10.07 -3.99 -11.92
N GLY A 25 9.66 -4.98 -12.73
CA GLY A 25 10.57 -5.73 -13.59
C GLY A 25 11.24 -4.85 -14.64
N GLY A 26 12.46 -5.21 -15.04
CA GLY A 26 13.22 -4.54 -16.10
C GLY A 26 13.83 -3.18 -15.70
N ARG A 27 13.70 -2.78 -14.43
CA ARG A 27 14.27 -1.51 -13.92
C ARG A 27 15.55 -1.74 -13.12
N GLU A 28 16.39 -0.71 -13.03
CA GLU A 28 17.49 -0.66 -12.05
C GLU A 28 16.95 -0.05 -10.76
N VAL A 29 17.24 -0.68 -9.61
CA VAL A 29 16.88 -0.17 -8.29
C VAL A 29 18.11 -0.01 -7.42
N LYS A 30 18.10 0.98 -6.53
CA LYS A 30 19.17 1.23 -5.55
C LYS A 30 18.71 0.76 -4.19
N VAL A 31 19.49 -0.10 -3.56
CA VAL A 31 19.24 -0.58 -2.20
C VAL A 31 20.35 -0.11 -1.28
N GLN A 32 19.98 0.46 -0.14
CA GLN A 32 20.93 0.78 0.92
C GLN A 32 21.18 -0.41 1.85
N ILE A 33 22.45 -0.78 2.00
CA ILE A 33 22.94 -1.76 2.98
C ILE A 33 23.65 -1.00 4.10
N ALA A 34 23.11 -1.03 5.31
CA ALA A 34 23.83 -0.56 6.49
C ALA A 34 24.61 -1.70 7.11
N ALA A 35 25.86 -1.45 7.48
CA ALA A 35 26.66 -2.38 8.25
C ALA A 35 27.38 -1.64 9.38
N SER A 36 27.67 -2.36 10.46
CA SER A 36 28.48 -1.89 11.58
C SER A 36 29.45 -2.99 12.01
N SER A 37 30.62 -2.58 12.51
CA SER A 37 31.62 -3.49 13.07
C SER A 37 31.86 -3.18 14.54
N LYS A 38 32.11 -4.21 15.35
CA LYS A 38 32.55 -4.06 16.76
C LYS A 38 34.03 -3.72 16.90
N GLU A 39 34.80 -3.84 15.81
CA GLU A 39 36.24 -3.60 15.76
C GLU A 39 36.60 -2.52 14.74
N ASN A 40 37.66 -1.74 15.03
CA ASN A 40 38.31 -0.83 14.09
C ASN A 40 39.15 -1.64 13.10
N LYS A 41 38.50 -2.24 12.11
CA LYS A 41 39.16 -3.14 11.18
C LYS A 41 38.49 -3.11 9.81
N ARG A 42 39.29 -3.38 8.78
CA ARG A 42 38.79 -3.61 7.42
C ARG A 42 37.93 -4.86 7.38
N ARG A 43 36.70 -4.73 6.88
CA ARG A 43 35.76 -5.84 6.67
C ARG A 43 35.28 -5.85 5.23
N LEU A 44 34.85 -7.02 4.78
CA LEU A 44 34.28 -7.23 3.46
C LEU A 44 32.76 -7.33 3.58
N ILE A 45 32.05 -6.42 2.92
CA ILE A 45 30.60 -6.52 2.74
C ILE A 45 30.35 -7.24 1.42
N ARG A 46 29.63 -8.36 1.46
CA ARG A 46 29.17 -9.10 0.27
C ARG A 46 27.67 -8.99 0.14
N TRP A 47 27.16 -8.92 -1.08
CA TRP A 47 25.74 -8.99 -1.37
C TRP A 47 25.46 -9.89 -2.58
N SER A 48 24.28 -10.51 -2.59
CA SER A 48 23.82 -11.37 -3.67
C SER A 48 22.31 -11.25 -3.83
N HIS A 49 21.86 -10.88 -5.03
CA HIS A 49 20.46 -10.92 -5.43
C HIS A 49 20.18 -12.23 -6.16
N MET A 50 19.29 -13.04 -5.61
CA MET A 50 19.05 -14.41 -6.03
C MET A 50 17.60 -14.62 -6.43
N ALA A 51 17.41 -15.45 -7.45
CA ALA A 51 16.12 -16.00 -7.85
C ALA A 51 16.23 -17.53 -7.80
N ASN A 52 15.48 -18.16 -6.89
CA ASN A 52 15.69 -19.57 -6.55
C ASN A 52 17.17 -19.81 -6.21
N ASP A 53 17.81 -20.80 -6.83
CA ASP A 53 19.22 -21.15 -6.61
C ASP A 53 20.18 -20.42 -7.58
N ARG A 54 19.70 -19.44 -8.35
CA ARG A 54 20.51 -18.70 -9.32
C ARG A 54 20.78 -17.28 -8.85
N THR A 55 22.06 -16.92 -8.83
CA THR A 55 22.49 -15.52 -8.62
C THR A 55 22.18 -14.69 -9.87
N LEU A 56 21.39 -13.63 -9.69
CA LEU A 56 21.06 -12.65 -10.73
C LEU A 56 22.14 -11.55 -10.79
N SER A 57 22.59 -11.10 -9.61
CA SER A 57 23.69 -10.16 -9.46
C SER A 57 24.33 -10.32 -8.09
N ASN A 58 25.61 -9.97 -7.96
CA ASN A 58 26.33 -9.97 -6.70
C ASN A 58 27.40 -8.88 -6.72
N GLY A 59 28.00 -8.63 -5.56
CA GLY A 59 29.12 -7.73 -5.45
C GLY A 59 29.73 -7.75 -4.06
N GLU A 60 30.93 -7.20 -3.97
CA GLU A 60 31.68 -7.13 -2.72
C GLU A 60 32.35 -5.75 -2.60
N VAL A 61 32.42 -5.24 -1.38
CA VAL A 61 33.06 -3.95 -1.08
C VAL A 61 33.83 -4.06 0.22
N ASP A 62 35.12 -3.75 0.16
CA ASP A 62 35.95 -3.59 1.34
C ASP A 62 35.67 -2.24 2.00
N VAL A 63 35.44 -2.26 3.31
CA VAL A 63 35.13 -1.07 4.10
C VAL A 63 35.99 -1.05 5.35
N ASP A 64 36.66 0.08 5.59
CA ASP A 64 37.38 0.33 6.83
C ASP A 64 36.39 0.81 7.90
N PHE A 65 36.01 -0.09 8.80
CA PHE A 65 35.07 0.24 9.86
C PHE A 65 35.74 0.94 11.03
N ARG A 66 34.96 1.84 11.66
CA ARG A 66 35.25 2.39 12.98
C ARG A 66 34.20 1.90 13.97
N VAL A 67 34.63 1.57 15.18
CA VAL A 67 33.74 1.14 16.28
C VAL A 67 32.66 2.20 16.49
N ASN A 68 31.42 1.74 16.67
CA ASN A 68 30.22 2.58 16.85
C ASN A 68 29.86 3.47 15.64
N GLN A 69 30.43 3.22 14.46
CA GLN A 69 30.01 3.89 13.22
C GLN A 69 29.35 2.90 12.26
N SER A 70 28.11 3.21 11.86
CA SER A 70 27.44 2.50 10.77
C SER A 70 27.90 3.08 9.44
N GLN A 71 28.25 2.21 8.49
CA GLN A 71 28.52 2.56 7.10
C GLN A 71 27.31 2.19 6.25
N SER A 72 26.94 3.04 5.29
CA SER A 72 25.85 2.79 4.34
C SER A 72 26.41 2.61 2.94
N LEU A 73 26.13 1.48 2.32
CA LEU A 73 26.52 1.15 0.96
C LEU A 73 25.29 1.18 0.04
N SER A 74 25.38 1.93 -1.04
CA SER A 74 24.36 1.98 -2.10
C SER A 74 24.67 0.95 -3.18
N VAL A 75 23.88 -0.12 -3.27
CA VAL A 75 24.03 -1.17 -4.29
C VAL A 75 22.99 -1.01 -5.38
N LYS A 76 23.41 -1.19 -6.64
CA LYS A 76 22.51 -1.16 -7.80
C LYS A 76 22.13 -2.58 -8.18
N LEU A 77 20.84 -2.89 -8.16
CA LEU A 77 20.31 -4.17 -8.58
C LEU A 77 19.66 -4.03 -9.96
N ARG A 78 20.02 -4.91 -10.89
CA ARG A 78 19.37 -5.03 -12.19
C ARG A 78 18.22 -6.00 -12.06
N ILE A 79 16.99 -5.50 -12.07
CA ILE A 79 15.80 -6.33 -11.88
C ILE A 79 15.40 -6.95 -13.22
N PRO A 80 15.29 -8.29 -13.31
CA PRO A 80 14.85 -8.93 -14.55
C PRO A 80 13.42 -8.51 -14.92
N SER A 81 13.13 -8.45 -16.20
CA SER A 81 11.75 -8.28 -16.68
C SER A 81 10.92 -9.51 -16.34
N VAL A 82 9.64 -9.31 -16.06
CA VAL A 82 8.67 -10.38 -15.81
C VAL A 82 7.59 -10.36 -16.88
N LYS A 83 7.01 -11.53 -17.16
CA LYS A 83 5.89 -11.63 -18.10
C LYS A 83 4.66 -10.86 -17.58
N PRO A 84 3.75 -10.42 -18.46
CA PRO A 84 2.49 -9.82 -18.05
C PRO A 84 1.71 -10.67 -17.04
N GLY A 85 1.18 -10.02 -16.00
CA GLY A 85 0.44 -10.67 -14.90
C GLY A 85 1.28 -11.46 -13.88
N VAL A 86 2.59 -11.62 -14.12
CA VAL A 86 3.47 -12.37 -13.22
C VAL A 86 4.02 -11.47 -12.11
N ILE A 87 3.97 -11.98 -10.87
CA ILE A 87 4.71 -11.44 -9.73
C ILE A 87 5.73 -12.48 -9.32
N PHE A 88 7.02 -12.13 -9.40
CA PHE A 88 8.12 -13.07 -9.21
C PHE A 88 8.89 -12.77 -7.91
N GLY A 89 9.14 -13.80 -7.10
CA GLY A 89 9.85 -13.67 -5.82
C GLY A 89 11.35 -13.87 -5.98
N THR A 90 12.13 -12.95 -5.40
CA THR A 90 13.59 -13.01 -5.32
C THR A 90 14.04 -12.67 -3.90
N LYS A 91 15.34 -12.80 -3.63
CA LYS A 91 15.93 -12.55 -2.30
C LYS A 91 17.20 -11.73 -2.45
N LEU A 92 17.40 -10.74 -1.58
CA LEU A 92 18.67 -10.05 -1.42
C LEU A 92 19.32 -10.51 -0.13
N LEU A 93 20.50 -11.12 -0.28
CA LEU A 93 21.38 -11.49 0.82
C LEU A 93 22.46 -10.43 0.96
N ALA A 94 22.73 -10.00 2.19
CA ALA A 94 23.88 -9.17 2.51
C ALA A 94 24.61 -9.74 3.73
N SER A 95 25.93 -9.72 3.70
CA SER A 95 26.78 -10.25 4.76
C SER A 95 28.01 -9.39 4.98
N ILE A 96 28.49 -9.35 6.21
CA ILE A 96 29.78 -8.77 6.58
C ILE A 96 30.70 -9.90 7.09
N GLY A 97 31.95 -9.89 6.64
CA GLY A 97 32.94 -10.90 7.01
C GLY A 97 34.37 -10.35 7.00
N ASP A 98 35.31 -11.20 7.36
CA ASP A 98 36.73 -10.89 7.25
C ASP A 98 37.21 -11.06 5.80
N PRO A 99 38.02 -10.15 5.22
CA PRO A 99 38.49 -10.30 3.84
C PRO A 99 39.42 -11.51 3.64
N GLN A 100 40.16 -11.89 4.68
CA GLN A 100 41.17 -12.96 4.65
C GLN A 100 40.63 -14.33 5.11
N GLN A 101 39.41 -14.36 5.66
CA GLN A 101 38.78 -15.57 6.18
C GLN A 101 37.44 -15.79 5.48
N SER A 102 36.98 -17.04 5.41
CA SER A 102 35.66 -17.32 4.83
C SER A 102 34.52 -17.08 5.81
N ASP A 103 34.84 -16.56 7.00
CA ASP A 103 33.89 -16.41 8.10
C ASP A 103 32.93 -15.24 7.88
N VAL A 104 31.64 -15.55 7.98
CA VAL A 104 30.54 -14.57 7.96
C VAL A 104 30.25 -14.15 9.40
N LEU A 105 30.51 -12.89 9.71
CA LEU A 105 30.32 -12.32 11.05
C LEU A 105 28.85 -11.95 11.30
N ALA A 106 28.17 -11.41 10.29
CA ALA A 106 26.73 -11.19 10.31
C ALA A 106 26.14 -11.30 8.90
N LYS A 107 24.86 -11.66 8.83
CA LYS A 107 24.10 -11.76 7.58
C LYS A 107 22.66 -11.28 7.76
N THR A 108 22.07 -10.83 6.68
CA THR A 108 20.66 -10.48 6.57
C THR A 108 20.10 -10.91 5.22
N GLU A 109 18.80 -11.15 5.19
CA GLU A 109 18.05 -11.55 4.01
C GLU A 109 16.77 -10.71 3.96
N ALA A 110 16.44 -10.16 2.78
CA ALA A 110 15.12 -9.61 2.52
C ALA A 110 14.52 -10.16 1.22
N PRO A 111 13.20 -10.43 1.20
CA PRO A 111 12.51 -10.73 -0.04
C PRO A 111 12.45 -9.48 -0.94
N ILE A 112 12.55 -9.70 -2.24
CA ILE A 112 12.26 -8.69 -3.27
C ILE A 112 11.23 -9.30 -4.22
N TRP A 113 10.05 -8.69 -4.26
CA TRP A 113 8.96 -9.04 -5.17
C TRP A 113 9.02 -8.19 -6.42
N ILE A 114 9.12 -8.84 -7.57
CA ILE A 114 9.21 -8.19 -8.87
C ILE A 114 7.83 -8.25 -9.53
N PHE A 115 7.25 -7.08 -9.77
CA PHE A 115 5.92 -6.93 -10.35
C PHE A 115 6.02 -6.57 -11.83
N HIS A 116 5.05 -7.04 -12.60
CA HIS A 116 4.77 -6.48 -13.91
C HIS A 116 4.24 -5.03 -13.78
N GLU A 117 4.40 -4.20 -14.81
CA GLU A 117 3.98 -2.80 -14.75
C GLU A 117 2.46 -2.63 -14.74
N ASP A 118 1.76 -3.47 -15.49
CA ASP A 118 0.29 -3.50 -15.54
C ASP A 118 -0.28 -4.46 -14.48
N PRO A 119 -0.98 -3.95 -13.45
CA PRO A 119 -1.65 -4.78 -12.45
C PRO A 119 -2.95 -5.41 -12.98
N PHE A 120 -3.56 -4.86 -14.03
CA PHE A 120 -4.87 -5.26 -14.54
C PHE A 120 -4.76 -6.29 -15.69
N TYR A 121 -3.56 -6.75 -16.00
CA TYR A 121 -3.35 -7.77 -17.01
C TYR A 121 -4.21 -9.02 -16.73
N GLY A 122 -5.00 -9.44 -17.71
CA GLY A 122 -5.91 -10.59 -17.59
C GLY A 122 -7.18 -10.32 -16.79
N HIS A 123 -7.40 -9.10 -16.27
CA HIS A 123 -8.56 -8.73 -15.47
C HIS A 123 -9.65 -7.94 -16.23
N GLY A 124 -9.50 -7.73 -17.55
CA GLY A 124 -10.40 -6.88 -18.34
C GLY A 124 -11.88 -7.25 -18.26
N GLU A 125 -12.25 -8.51 -18.47
CA GLU A 125 -13.66 -8.94 -18.39
C GLU A 125 -14.22 -8.84 -16.97
N TRP A 126 -13.40 -9.17 -15.97
CA TRP A 126 -13.79 -8.98 -14.56
C TRP A 126 -14.02 -7.50 -14.24
N LEU A 127 -13.12 -6.60 -14.64
CA LEU A 127 -13.29 -5.15 -14.44
C LEU A 127 -14.55 -4.61 -15.11
N LYS A 128 -14.86 -5.05 -16.34
CA LYS A 128 -16.12 -4.68 -17.03
C LYS A 128 -17.34 -5.15 -16.22
N SER A 129 -17.27 -6.35 -15.64
CA SER A 129 -18.37 -6.91 -14.84
C SER A 129 -18.66 -6.10 -13.57
N LEU A 130 -17.68 -5.36 -13.05
CA LEU A 130 -17.85 -4.53 -11.86
C LEU A 130 -18.75 -3.31 -12.09
N LYS A 131 -18.96 -2.91 -13.36
CA LYS A 131 -19.70 -1.70 -13.75
C LYS A 131 -19.28 -0.50 -12.91
N ILE A 132 -17.97 -0.20 -12.97
CA ILE A 132 -17.36 0.86 -12.17
C ILE A 132 -17.89 2.21 -12.65
N ALA A 133 -18.42 3.02 -11.73
CA ALA A 133 -18.57 4.44 -11.94
C ALA A 133 -17.52 5.24 -11.17
N VAL A 134 -17.13 6.38 -11.72
CA VAL A 134 -16.16 7.29 -11.09
C VAL A 134 -16.79 8.67 -10.94
N TYR A 135 -16.91 9.11 -9.69
CA TYR A 135 -17.17 10.51 -9.35
C TYR A 135 -15.84 11.16 -8.95
N ASP A 136 -15.26 11.91 -9.87
CA ASP A 136 -13.99 12.60 -9.67
C ASP A 136 -14.07 14.00 -10.31
N PRO A 137 -14.41 15.03 -9.51
CA PRO A 137 -14.57 16.39 -10.01
C PRO A 137 -13.26 17.02 -10.47
N ASP A 138 -12.12 16.61 -9.91
CA ASP A 138 -10.81 17.19 -10.22
C ASP A 138 -10.09 16.42 -11.35
N GLY A 139 -10.47 15.16 -11.59
CA GLY A 139 -10.17 14.41 -12.82
C GLY A 139 -8.91 13.57 -12.80
N ALA A 140 -8.05 13.71 -11.78
CA ALA A 140 -6.80 12.96 -11.67
C ALA A 140 -7.01 11.43 -11.57
N THR A 141 -8.07 10.99 -10.89
CA THR A 141 -8.42 9.56 -10.81
C THR A 141 -8.95 9.04 -12.14
N VAL A 142 -9.73 9.85 -12.86
CA VAL A 142 -10.25 9.52 -14.20
C VAL A 142 -9.12 9.38 -15.23
N GLU A 143 -8.17 10.31 -15.24
CA GLU A 143 -6.98 10.27 -16.11
C GLU A 143 -6.20 8.98 -15.88
N PHE A 144 -5.84 8.71 -14.62
CA PHE A 144 -5.10 7.52 -14.25
C PHE A 144 -5.86 6.21 -14.65
N LEU A 145 -7.16 6.08 -14.35
CA LEU A 145 -7.93 4.88 -14.69
C LEU A 145 -8.00 4.65 -16.21
N THR A 146 -8.04 5.74 -16.98
CA THR A 146 -8.02 5.70 -18.44
C THR A 146 -6.68 5.17 -18.95
N GLU A 147 -5.56 5.70 -18.44
CA GLU A 147 -4.21 5.24 -18.79
C GLU A 147 -3.99 3.77 -18.41
N ALA A 148 -4.54 3.35 -17.27
CA ALA A 148 -4.47 1.96 -16.81
C ALA A 148 -5.43 1.02 -17.55
N GLY A 149 -6.22 1.50 -18.52
CA GLY A 149 -7.15 0.68 -19.29
C GLY A 149 -8.31 0.11 -18.48
N VAL A 150 -8.64 0.71 -17.33
CA VAL A 150 -9.75 0.27 -16.49
C VAL A 150 -11.06 0.78 -17.09
N PRO A 151 -12.05 -0.08 -17.38
CA PRO A 151 -13.36 0.35 -17.86
C PRO A 151 -14.17 1.02 -16.75
N PHE A 152 -14.69 2.23 -17.01
CA PHE A 152 -15.58 2.93 -16.09
C PHE A 152 -16.54 3.89 -16.79
N ASP A 153 -17.63 4.22 -16.11
CA ASP A 153 -18.56 5.30 -16.45
C ASP A 153 -18.27 6.55 -15.60
N ARG A 154 -18.10 7.70 -16.24
CA ARG A 154 -17.84 8.96 -15.52
C ARG A 154 -19.13 9.61 -15.03
N ILE A 155 -19.23 9.85 -13.72
CA ILE A 155 -20.30 10.64 -13.11
C ILE A 155 -19.83 12.09 -12.99
N ARG A 156 -20.50 13.00 -13.70
CA ARG A 156 -20.07 14.41 -13.83
C ARG A 156 -20.56 15.31 -12.68
N ASN A 157 -21.61 14.93 -11.97
CA ASN A 157 -22.21 15.75 -10.92
C ASN A 157 -22.93 14.90 -9.88
N LEU A 158 -23.27 15.53 -8.75
CA LEU A 158 -23.86 14.84 -7.62
C LEU A 158 -25.32 14.37 -7.88
N ALA A 159 -26.08 15.08 -8.71
CA ALA A 159 -27.44 14.68 -9.05
C ALA A 159 -27.49 13.37 -9.85
N ALA A 160 -26.48 13.13 -10.70
CA ALA A 160 -26.32 11.84 -11.39
C ALA A 160 -25.90 10.73 -10.41
N LEU A 161 -25.14 11.07 -9.37
CA LEU A 161 -24.75 10.14 -8.31
C LEU A 161 -25.96 9.66 -7.49
N GLU A 162 -26.95 10.49 -7.24
CA GLU A 162 -28.17 10.09 -6.50
C GLU A 162 -29.04 9.07 -7.26
N LYS A 163 -28.90 9.01 -8.59
CA LYS A 163 -29.57 8.06 -9.47
C LYS A 163 -28.69 6.84 -9.79
N PHE A 164 -27.58 6.70 -9.08
CA PHE A 164 -26.64 5.62 -9.31
C PHE A 164 -27.23 4.29 -8.84
N GLU A 165 -27.33 3.34 -9.77
CA GLU A 165 -27.82 1.98 -9.53
C GLU A 165 -26.74 0.92 -9.81
N GLN A 166 -25.52 1.32 -10.21
CA GLN A 166 -24.46 0.37 -10.53
C GLN A 166 -23.81 -0.18 -9.25
N CYS A 167 -23.00 -1.22 -9.40
CA CYS A 167 -22.52 -2.02 -8.28
C CYS A 167 -21.29 -1.42 -7.58
N THR A 168 -20.39 -0.76 -8.32
CA THR A 168 -19.14 -0.21 -7.75
C THR A 168 -18.97 1.28 -8.08
N LEU A 169 -18.80 2.10 -7.05
CA LEU A 169 -18.49 3.52 -7.17
C LEU A 169 -17.08 3.81 -6.65
N ILE A 170 -16.30 4.56 -7.41
CA ILE A 170 -15.05 5.19 -6.95
C ILE A 170 -15.29 6.69 -6.80
N VAL A 171 -15.08 7.20 -5.60
CA VAL A 171 -14.94 8.63 -5.36
C VAL A 171 -13.45 8.98 -5.42
N GLY A 172 -13.11 9.86 -6.35
CA GLY A 172 -11.74 10.18 -6.72
C GLY A 172 -10.89 10.73 -5.57
N GLU A 173 -9.58 10.47 -5.68
CA GLU A 173 -8.59 10.99 -4.74
C GLU A 173 -8.64 12.51 -4.70
N GLY A 174 -8.77 13.09 -3.51
CA GLY A 174 -8.87 14.53 -3.35
C GLY A 174 -10.26 15.11 -3.61
N ALA A 175 -11.33 14.31 -3.72
CA ALA A 175 -12.69 14.87 -3.81
C ALA A 175 -13.01 15.78 -2.60
N SER A 176 -13.38 17.04 -2.86
CA SER A 176 -13.56 18.07 -1.82
C SER A 176 -14.99 18.14 -1.27
N LEU A 177 -15.11 18.08 0.08
CA LEU A 177 -16.38 18.33 0.76
C LEU A 177 -16.81 19.80 0.78
N LYS A 178 -15.87 20.74 0.59
CA LYS A 178 -16.22 22.17 0.52
C LYS A 178 -17.11 22.45 -0.69
N ARG A 179 -16.84 21.78 -1.81
CA ARG A 179 -17.62 21.88 -3.04
C ARG A 179 -18.88 21.02 -2.99
N ASN A 180 -18.84 19.88 -2.31
CA ASN A 180 -19.93 18.91 -2.28
C ASN A 180 -20.24 18.47 -0.84
N GLN A 181 -20.87 19.35 -0.06
CA GLN A 181 -21.15 19.11 1.36
C GLN A 181 -22.07 17.90 1.60
N SER A 182 -22.93 17.57 0.64
CA SER A 182 -23.85 16.43 0.69
C SER A 182 -23.21 15.11 0.25
N LEU A 183 -22.01 15.12 -0.35
CA LEU A 183 -21.36 13.91 -0.86
C LEU A 183 -21.26 12.78 0.18
N PRO A 184 -20.87 13.03 1.44
CA PRO A 184 -20.79 11.97 2.46
C PRO A 184 -22.14 11.30 2.70
N LYS A 185 -23.21 12.09 2.76
CA LYS A 185 -24.57 11.57 2.95
C LYS A 185 -25.02 10.76 1.75
N VAL A 186 -24.72 11.21 0.53
CA VAL A 186 -25.09 10.51 -0.70
C VAL A 186 -24.38 9.16 -0.78
N VAL A 187 -23.07 9.10 -0.53
CA VAL A 187 -22.34 7.82 -0.59
C VAL A 187 -22.78 6.85 0.50
N GLU A 188 -23.02 7.33 1.73
CA GLU A 188 -23.54 6.49 2.82
C GLU A 188 -24.91 5.91 2.43
N GLN A 189 -25.79 6.70 1.82
CA GLN A 189 -27.09 6.24 1.35
C GLN A 189 -27.00 5.23 0.20
N LEU A 190 -26.04 5.40 -0.71
CA LEU A 190 -25.81 4.44 -1.79
C LEU A 190 -25.27 3.11 -1.24
N ALA A 191 -24.31 3.16 -0.31
CA ALA A 191 -23.79 1.95 0.33
C ALA A 191 -24.88 1.24 1.11
N ALA A 192 -25.71 1.97 1.87
CA ALA A 192 -26.87 1.42 2.56
C ALA A 192 -27.93 0.80 1.61
N LYS A 193 -27.90 1.11 0.31
CA LYS A 193 -28.74 0.50 -0.74
C LYS A 193 -28.08 -0.69 -1.45
N GLY A 194 -26.89 -1.11 -1.01
CA GLY A 194 -26.18 -2.26 -1.57
C GLY A 194 -25.05 -1.89 -2.53
N ALA A 195 -24.75 -0.61 -2.74
CA ALA A 195 -23.60 -0.22 -3.55
C ALA A 195 -22.28 -0.50 -2.82
N ARG A 196 -21.23 -0.81 -3.57
CA ARG A 196 -19.85 -0.93 -3.07
C ARG A 196 -19.10 0.32 -3.44
N ILE A 197 -18.52 0.99 -2.46
CA ILE A 197 -17.97 2.32 -2.63
C ILE A 197 -16.53 2.35 -2.11
N LEU A 198 -15.64 2.83 -2.97
CA LEU A 198 -14.28 3.20 -2.62
C LEU A 198 -14.15 4.71 -2.64
N TRP A 199 -13.85 5.32 -1.50
CA TRP A 199 -13.48 6.72 -1.44
C TRP A 199 -11.99 6.87 -1.21
N LEU A 200 -11.29 7.34 -2.24
CA LEU A 200 -9.85 7.59 -2.21
C LEU A 200 -9.56 8.94 -1.57
N ALA A 201 -8.70 8.94 -0.55
CA ALA A 201 -8.13 10.05 0.20
C ALA A 201 -8.81 11.42 -0.03
N PRO A 202 -9.97 11.71 0.61
CA PRO A 202 -10.73 12.94 0.40
C PRO A 202 -9.88 14.21 0.61
N ALA A 203 -10.24 15.31 -0.04
CA ALA A 203 -9.48 16.57 0.08
C ALA A 203 -9.73 17.34 1.37
N ALA A 204 -8.64 17.94 1.89
CA ALA A 204 -8.56 18.81 3.05
C ALA A 204 -9.15 18.21 4.34
N THR A 205 -9.01 18.90 5.47
CA THR A 205 -9.65 18.48 6.73
C THR A 205 -11.16 18.63 6.61
N GLY A 206 -11.90 17.58 6.93
CA GLY A 206 -13.36 17.56 6.82
C GLY A 206 -13.98 16.70 7.90
N ARG A 207 -15.25 16.98 8.18
CA ARG A 207 -16.07 16.21 9.12
C ARG A 207 -17.42 15.96 8.50
N PHE A 208 -17.95 14.77 8.70
CA PHE A 208 -19.35 14.49 8.42
C PHE A 208 -19.92 13.59 9.50
N GLY A 209 -21.22 13.79 9.78
CA GLY A 209 -21.93 12.97 10.76
C GLY A 209 -22.05 11.55 10.25
N VAL A 210 -21.75 10.58 11.12
CA VAL A 210 -22.21 9.21 10.93
C VAL A 210 -23.69 9.21 11.27
N SER A 211 -24.56 8.71 10.38
CA SER A 211 -25.99 8.82 10.60
C SER A 211 -26.43 7.94 11.77
N THR A 212 -26.76 8.56 12.90
CA THR A 212 -27.34 7.88 14.08
C THR A 212 -28.86 7.95 14.15
N ASP A 213 -29.50 8.57 13.15
CA ASP A 213 -30.96 8.74 13.14
C ASP A 213 -31.63 7.38 12.86
N GLY A 214 -32.42 6.86 13.82
CA GLY A 214 -33.00 5.51 13.85
C GLY A 214 -33.99 5.14 12.74
N ASN A 215 -34.10 5.96 11.69
CA ASN A 215 -34.92 5.70 10.49
C ASN A 215 -34.08 5.32 9.26
N LYS A 216 -32.78 5.07 9.41
CA LYS A 216 -31.89 4.61 8.34
C LYS A 216 -31.36 3.20 8.62
N VAL A 217 -31.09 2.47 7.54
CA VAL A 217 -30.37 1.18 7.57
C VAL A 217 -29.08 1.38 8.35
N SER A 218 -28.97 0.70 9.47
CA SER A 218 -27.77 0.75 10.31
C SER A 218 -26.67 -0.08 9.66
N PRO A 219 -25.40 0.33 9.78
CA PRO A 219 -24.29 -0.51 9.34
C PRO A 219 -24.27 -1.80 10.16
N GLU A 220 -24.01 -2.91 9.49
CA GLU A 220 -23.80 -4.22 10.12
C GLU A 220 -22.47 -4.23 10.88
N SER A 221 -21.42 -3.63 10.30
CA SER A 221 -20.13 -3.54 10.95
C SER A 221 -19.37 -2.26 10.59
N LEU A 222 -18.49 -1.86 11.52
CA LEU A 222 -17.50 -0.80 11.34
C LEU A 222 -16.13 -1.38 11.69
N SER A 223 -15.16 -1.22 10.79
CA SER A 223 -13.79 -1.66 11.03
C SER A 223 -12.75 -0.62 10.66
N PHE A 224 -11.68 -0.59 11.46
CA PHE A 224 -10.59 0.36 11.34
C PHE A 224 -9.29 -0.40 11.22
N HIS A 225 -8.48 -0.03 10.23
CA HIS A 225 -7.20 -0.68 10.04
C HIS A 225 -6.09 0.35 9.87
N ARG A 226 -4.94 0.04 10.49
CA ARG A 226 -3.66 0.69 10.18
C ARG A 226 -3.14 0.18 8.84
N ASN A 227 -1.96 0.63 8.45
CA ASN A 227 -1.28 0.27 7.20
C ASN A 227 -1.20 -1.25 6.95
N GLY A 228 -1.21 -2.08 7.99
CA GLY A 228 -1.21 -3.55 7.88
C GLY A 228 -2.36 -4.13 7.05
N ILE A 229 -3.43 -3.38 6.76
CA ILE A 229 -4.44 -3.79 5.78
C ILE A 229 -3.84 -4.04 4.39
N ILE A 230 -2.80 -3.30 3.98
CA ILE A 230 -2.12 -3.50 2.70
C ILE A 230 -1.55 -4.92 2.64
N THR A 231 -0.84 -5.36 3.69
CA THR A 231 -0.30 -6.72 3.80
C THR A 231 -1.40 -7.78 3.92
N ARG A 232 -2.53 -7.45 4.56
CA ARG A 232 -3.69 -8.35 4.64
C ARG A 232 -4.35 -8.56 3.27
N LEU A 233 -4.40 -7.50 2.45
CA LEU A 233 -4.91 -7.57 1.08
C LEU A 233 -3.95 -8.32 0.16
N ASP A 234 -2.64 -8.08 0.29
CA ASP A 234 -1.61 -8.82 -0.41
C ASP A 234 -0.27 -8.71 0.33
N LYS A 235 0.22 -9.85 0.84
CA LYS A 235 1.45 -9.92 1.66
C LYS A 235 2.73 -9.49 0.94
N ARG A 236 2.68 -9.30 -0.37
CA ARG A 236 3.81 -8.88 -1.22
C ARG A 236 3.91 -7.36 -1.35
N LEU A 237 2.88 -6.64 -0.91
CA LEU A 237 2.81 -5.18 -0.99
C LEU A 237 3.38 -4.54 0.27
N ASP A 238 4.00 -3.37 0.08
CA ASP A 238 4.67 -2.67 1.15
C ASP A 238 3.69 -1.77 1.90
N ALA A 239 3.43 -2.11 3.17
CA ALA A 239 2.47 -1.37 3.98
C ALA A 239 3.02 -0.03 4.49
N HIS A 240 4.32 0.07 4.71
CA HIS A 240 4.91 1.17 5.49
C HIS A 240 5.68 2.18 4.65
N ARG A 241 6.26 1.75 3.51
CA ARG A 241 7.04 2.62 2.62
C ARG A 241 6.92 2.12 1.19
N TRP A 242 6.44 2.97 0.29
CA TRP A 242 6.34 2.66 -1.15
C TRP A 242 7.64 2.96 -1.90
N LEU A 243 8.39 3.96 -1.43
CA LEU A 243 9.76 4.28 -1.84
C LEU A 243 10.47 4.93 -0.64
N THR A 244 11.78 5.14 -0.71
CA THR A 244 12.52 5.92 0.30
C THR A 244 11.83 7.28 0.47
N ASP A 245 11.42 7.58 1.71
CA ASP A 245 10.79 8.84 2.14
C ASP A 245 9.37 9.16 1.62
N ILE A 246 8.67 8.19 1.01
CA ILE A 246 7.25 8.36 0.65
C ILE A 246 6.37 7.67 1.68
N ASP A 247 5.62 8.46 2.46
CA ASP A 247 4.55 7.96 3.32
C ASP A 247 3.37 7.49 2.45
N PRO A 248 2.97 6.20 2.53
CA PRO A 248 1.81 5.71 1.79
C PRO A 248 0.50 6.37 2.23
N VAL A 249 0.42 6.84 3.48
CA VAL A 249 -0.78 7.43 4.05
C VAL A 249 -0.78 8.93 3.83
N ILE A 250 -1.76 9.42 3.08
CA ILE A 250 -1.95 10.86 2.85
C ILE A 250 -3.18 11.41 3.58
N ARG A 251 -4.03 10.52 4.11
CA ARG A 251 -5.19 10.88 4.95
C ARG A 251 -5.39 9.89 6.09
N HIS A 252 -5.75 10.43 7.23
CA HIS A 252 -6.14 9.66 8.41
C HIS A 252 -7.60 9.95 8.76
N PHE A 253 -8.32 8.93 9.20
CA PHE A 253 -9.70 9.00 9.65
C PHE A 253 -9.75 8.80 11.16
N SER A 254 -10.54 9.59 11.88
CA SER A 254 -10.79 9.44 13.31
C SER A 254 -12.25 9.70 13.63
N HIS A 255 -12.77 9.05 14.66
CA HIS A 255 -14.09 9.32 15.19
C HIS A 255 -13.97 10.35 16.31
N ARG A 256 -14.75 11.42 16.23
CA ARG A 256 -14.83 12.45 17.27
C ARG A 256 -16.26 12.73 17.66
N SER A 257 -16.46 13.17 18.90
CA SER A 257 -17.72 13.78 19.30
C SER A 257 -17.69 15.26 18.91
N PHE A 258 -18.70 15.70 18.16
CA PHE A 258 -18.91 17.09 17.82
C PHE A 258 -20.39 17.45 17.99
N ARG A 259 -20.68 18.42 18.88
CA ARG A 259 -22.06 18.83 19.22
C ARG A 259 -22.96 17.63 19.58
N ASN A 260 -22.46 16.75 20.47
CA ASN A 260 -23.12 15.51 20.91
C ASN A 260 -23.48 14.53 19.78
N ARG A 261 -22.72 14.56 18.67
CA ARG A 261 -22.85 13.60 17.58
C ARG A 261 -21.51 12.96 17.26
N LEU A 262 -21.53 11.68 16.92
CA LEU A 262 -20.38 11.00 16.37
C LEU A 262 -20.15 11.49 14.94
N VAL A 263 -18.96 12.04 14.68
CA VAL A 263 -18.54 12.46 13.35
C VAL A 263 -17.29 11.69 12.95
N LEU A 264 -17.22 11.33 11.67
CA LEU A 264 -15.96 10.93 11.07
C LEU A 264 -15.22 12.19 10.65
N GLU A 265 -14.04 12.40 11.22
CA GLU A 265 -13.10 13.42 10.83
C GLU A 265 -11.98 12.80 10.00
N PHE A 266 -11.57 13.48 8.94
CA PHE A 266 -10.35 13.14 8.21
C PHE A 266 -9.40 14.33 8.17
N SER A 267 -8.12 14.04 8.33
CA SER A 267 -7.04 15.02 8.43
C SER A 267 -5.76 14.53 7.74
N ASP A 268 -4.84 15.47 7.51
CA ASP A 268 -3.44 15.22 7.16
C ASP A 268 -2.58 14.87 8.38
N GLU A 269 -3.00 15.28 9.58
CA GLU A 269 -2.34 14.88 10.83
C GLU A 269 -2.22 13.34 10.91
N PRO A 270 -1.07 12.82 11.38
CA PRO A 270 -0.83 11.37 11.52
C PRO A 270 -1.56 10.76 12.73
N THR A 271 -2.80 11.20 12.96
CA THR A 271 -3.67 10.76 14.04
C THR A 271 -4.89 10.06 13.45
N GLY A 272 -5.13 8.81 13.86
CA GLY A 272 -6.24 7.99 13.34
C GLY A 272 -5.80 6.85 12.43
N TRP A 273 -6.71 6.38 11.58
CA TRP A 273 -6.55 5.19 10.75
C TRP A 273 -6.57 5.56 9.26
N PRO A 274 -5.70 5.00 8.41
CA PRO A 274 -5.77 5.19 6.96
C PRO A 274 -6.89 4.39 6.30
N TRP A 275 -7.53 3.47 7.01
CA TRP A 275 -8.56 2.62 6.45
C TRP A 275 -9.75 2.54 7.39
N HIS A 276 -10.92 2.89 6.88
CA HIS A 276 -12.20 2.75 7.56
C HIS A 276 -13.18 2.06 6.63
N ASN A 277 -13.77 0.95 7.08
CA ASN A 277 -14.74 0.19 6.31
C ASN A 277 -16.06 0.09 7.05
N VAL A 278 -17.15 0.32 6.31
CA VAL A 278 -18.54 0.22 6.76
C VAL A 278 -19.24 -0.83 5.90
N SER A 279 -19.77 -1.88 6.52
CA SER A 279 -20.57 -2.90 5.82
C SER A 279 -22.05 -2.78 6.18
N TYR A 280 -22.91 -3.19 5.26
CA TYR A 280 -24.36 -3.22 5.41
C TYR A 280 -24.90 -4.61 5.11
N GLU A 281 -26.00 -5.00 5.77
CA GLU A 281 -26.58 -6.35 5.67
C GLU A 281 -26.97 -6.76 4.23
N ASN A 282 -27.27 -5.77 3.36
CA ASN A 282 -27.59 -6.01 1.95
C ASN A 282 -26.35 -6.18 1.04
N GLY A 283 -25.16 -6.36 1.62
CA GLY A 283 -23.90 -6.51 0.90
C GLY A 283 -23.29 -5.20 0.40
N GLY A 284 -23.90 -4.06 0.77
CA GLY A 284 -23.32 -2.74 0.52
C GLY A 284 -22.08 -2.51 1.37
N GLU A 285 -21.12 -1.78 0.83
CA GLU A 285 -19.83 -1.54 1.49
C GLU A 285 -19.32 -0.14 1.18
N LEU A 286 -18.73 0.52 2.17
CA LEU A 286 -18.11 1.82 2.02
C LEU A 286 -16.73 1.83 2.67
N VAL A 287 -15.71 1.86 1.82
CA VAL A 287 -14.31 1.95 2.22
C VAL A 287 -13.82 3.38 2.03
N TYR A 288 -13.40 4.00 3.13
CA TYR A 288 -12.57 5.19 3.10
C TYR A 288 -11.10 4.77 3.12
N CYS A 289 -10.39 5.07 2.04
CA CYS A 289 -9.00 4.69 1.82
C CYS A 289 -8.13 5.94 1.86
N GLY A 290 -7.28 6.07 2.87
CA GLY A 290 -6.41 7.21 3.09
C GLY A 290 -5.03 7.07 2.45
N PHE A 291 -4.81 5.98 1.72
CA PHE A 291 -3.57 5.76 0.98
C PHE A 291 -3.54 6.60 -0.30
N GLY A 292 -2.39 7.19 -0.62
CA GLY A 292 -2.22 8.08 -1.78
C GLY A 292 -2.04 7.31 -3.09
N ILE A 293 -3.02 6.46 -3.44
CA ILE A 293 -2.93 5.55 -4.58
C ILE A 293 -2.69 6.30 -5.89
N VAL A 294 -3.46 7.38 -6.13
CA VAL A 294 -3.35 8.13 -7.38
C VAL A 294 -2.09 9.01 -7.34
N LYS A 295 -1.88 9.76 -6.26
CA LYS A 295 -0.70 10.61 -6.07
C LYS A 295 0.63 9.86 -6.23
N HIS A 296 0.69 8.60 -5.82
CA HIS A 296 1.91 7.81 -5.84
C HIS A 296 1.93 6.73 -6.92
N TRP A 297 1.01 6.75 -7.89
CA TRP A 297 0.82 5.72 -8.90
C TRP A 297 2.11 5.25 -9.62
N GLU A 298 3.03 6.17 -9.90
CA GLU A 298 4.30 5.92 -10.59
C GLU A 298 5.48 5.57 -9.65
N SER A 299 5.29 5.72 -8.34
CA SER A 299 6.39 5.59 -7.36
C SER A 299 6.87 4.15 -7.17
N SER A 300 5.96 3.18 -7.21
CA SER A 300 6.24 1.78 -6.92
C SER A 300 5.09 0.88 -7.42
N PRO A 301 5.28 -0.45 -7.43
CA PRO A 301 4.18 -1.38 -7.68
C PRO A 301 3.04 -1.27 -6.66
N THR A 302 3.31 -0.86 -5.42
CA THR A 302 2.32 -0.96 -4.35
C THR A 302 1.00 -0.25 -4.63
N PRO A 303 0.95 1.07 -4.94
CA PRO A 303 -0.28 1.77 -5.30
C PRO A 303 -1.11 1.04 -6.37
N ARG A 304 -0.43 0.55 -7.41
CA ARG A 304 -1.05 -0.09 -8.56
C ARG A 304 -1.77 -1.37 -8.20
N PHE A 305 -1.02 -2.28 -7.58
CA PHE A 305 -1.55 -3.58 -7.19
C PHE A 305 -2.47 -3.46 -5.97
N LEU A 306 -2.30 -2.46 -5.12
CA LEU A 306 -3.21 -2.19 -4.00
C LEU A 306 -4.60 -1.83 -4.52
N LEU A 307 -4.72 -0.97 -5.54
CA LEU A 307 -6.03 -0.65 -6.11
C LEU A 307 -6.76 -1.89 -6.62
N LEU A 308 -6.07 -2.75 -7.39
CA LEU A 308 -6.64 -4.03 -7.83
C LEU A 308 -7.15 -4.85 -6.65
N ARG A 309 -6.35 -4.97 -5.58
CA ARG A 309 -6.70 -5.75 -4.40
C ARG A 309 -7.86 -5.15 -3.62
N ILE A 310 -7.99 -3.83 -3.58
CA ILE A 310 -9.14 -3.14 -2.98
C ILE A 310 -10.40 -3.43 -3.80
N LEU A 311 -10.35 -3.33 -5.14
CA LEU A 311 -11.50 -3.64 -5.99
C LEU A 311 -11.93 -5.11 -5.85
N GLN A 312 -10.97 -6.03 -5.75
CA GLN A 312 -11.23 -7.43 -5.45
C GLN A 312 -11.84 -7.61 -4.07
N HIS A 313 -11.36 -6.89 -3.05
CA HIS A 313 -11.90 -6.95 -1.70
C HIS A 313 -13.35 -6.49 -1.63
N LEU A 314 -13.67 -5.34 -2.23
CA LEU A 314 -15.02 -4.78 -2.27
C LEU A 314 -16.00 -5.71 -3.00
N ASN A 315 -15.52 -6.43 -4.01
CA ASN A 315 -16.37 -7.26 -4.87
C ASN A 315 -16.24 -8.76 -4.62
N LYS A 316 -15.75 -9.19 -3.45
CA LYS A 316 -15.85 -10.60 -3.05
C LYS A 316 -17.33 -10.91 -2.84
N THR A 317 -17.87 -11.85 -3.61
CA THR A 317 -19.17 -12.45 -3.29
C THR A 317 -19.03 -13.24 -1.99
N SER A 318 -19.97 -13.05 -1.06
CA SER A 318 -20.06 -13.84 0.18
C SER A 318 -20.26 -15.34 -0.11
N ASP A 319 -20.68 -15.67 -1.34
CA ASP A 319 -20.76 -17.03 -1.85
C ASP A 319 -19.55 -17.36 -2.73
N GLY A 320 -18.70 -18.26 -2.22
CA GLY A 320 -17.72 -19.04 -2.97
C GLY A 320 -16.42 -18.30 -3.30
N GLU A 321 -15.34 -18.70 -2.65
CA GLU A 321 -13.99 -18.51 -3.18
C GLU A 321 -13.99 -18.89 -4.67
N PRO A 322 -13.62 -17.98 -5.59
CA PRO A 322 -13.25 -18.41 -6.92
C PRO A 322 -12.02 -19.31 -6.74
N SER A 323 -12.19 -20.57 -7.14
CA SER A 323 -11.18 -21.60 -7.18
C SER A 323 -9.82 -21.01 -7.52
N ARG A 324 -8.83 -21.33 -6.68
CA ARG A 324 -7.41 -21.31 -7.05
C ARG A 324 -7.25 -22.06 -8.38
N GLN A 325 -7.42 -21.39 -9.51
CA GLN A 325 -6.74 -21.79 -10.73
C GLN A 325 -5.29 -21.34 -10.58
N GLU A 326 -4.57 -22.26 -9.96
CA GLU A 326 -3.17 -22.61 -10.21
C GLU A 326 -2.41 -21.63 -11.12
N ASN A 327 -1.64 -20.74 -10.51
CA ASN A 327 -0.36 -20.36 -11.10
C ASN A 327 0.58 -21.57 -10.93
N ARG A 328 0.61 -22.43 -11.95
CA ARG A 328 1.80 -23.22 -12.29
C ARG A 328 2.63 -22.46 -13.31
#